data_AF-A0A4R5BH69-F1
#
_entry.id   AF-A0A4R5BH69-F1
#
_cell.length_a   1.000
_cell.length_b   1.000
_cell.length_c   1.000
_cell.angle_alpha   90.00
_cell.angle_beta   90.00
_cell.angle_gamma   90.00
#
_symmetry.space_group_name_H-M   'P 1'
#
loop_
_entity.id
_entity.type
_entity.pdbx_description
1 polymer ?
#
loop_
_entity_poly.entity_id
_entity_poly.type
_entity_poly.pdbx_seq_one_letter_code
_entity_poly.pdbx_strand_id
1 'polypeptide(L)'
;MFALVAVVGMAVMLALFWDDSEAASGPSEVGDARSGVSVELTEGRGYFLYVRDGASTPRSCTVRVGDASGPVRLTTKNSWAESDHQSYRYVGSFEAPVSGQAKLTCGGVSGPLLVTPDDTIHAYLGLSVLVAVLLGVLAILAFVFLLVRRGNARRASASASVPGPYPY
;
A
#
# COMPACT_ATOMS: atom_id res chain seq x y z
N MET A 1 29.89 -3.94 -2.76
CA MET A 1 29.28 -3.82 -1.43
C MET A 1 27.94 -3.06 -1.49
N PHE A 2 27.92 -1.78 -1.90
CA PHE A 2 26.66 -0.99 -1.97
C PHE A 2 25.57 -1.58 -2.88
N ALA A 3 25.93 -2.09 -4.07
CA ALA A 3 24.97 -2.75 -4.96
C ALA A 3 24.33 -4.00 -4.34
N LEU A 4 25.11 -4.75 -3.55
CA LEU A 4 24.62 -5.95 -2.87
C LEU A 4 23.65 -5.60 -1.73
N VAL A 5 23.96 -4.55 -0.97
CA VAL A 5 23.07 -4.03 0.08
C VAL A 5 21.75 -3.52 -0.52
N ALA A 6 21.79 -2.84 -1.66
CA ALA A 6 20.59 -2.36 -2.34
C ALA A 6 19.71 -3.50 -2.86
N VAL A 7 20.30 -4.52 -3.48
CA VAL A 7 19.57 -5.70 -3.98
C VAL A 7 18.95 -6.50 -2.83
N VAL A 8 19.71 -6.72 -1.75
CA VAL A 8 19.20 -7.43 -0.56
C VAL A 8 18.10 -6.63 0.13
N GLY A 9 18.25 -5.31 0.27
CA GLY A 9 17.21 -4.44 0.83
C GLY A 9 15.92 -4.45 0.01
N MET A 10 16.03 -4.44 -1.33
CA MET A 10 14.87 -4.53 -2.23
C MET A 10 14.18 -5.90 -2.13
N ALA A 11 14.95 -6.99 -2.08
CA ALA A 11 14.40 -8.34 -1.94
C ALA A 11 13.68 -8.56 -0.60
N VAL A 12 14.24 -8.04 0.50
CA VAL A 12 13.60 -8.11 1.83
C VAL A 12 12.32 -7.29 1.87
N MET A 13 12.30 -6.08 1.30
CA MET A 13 11.09 -5.27 1.19
C MET A 13 10.01 -5.98 0.37
N LEU A 14 10.35 -6.51 -0.80
CA LEU A 14 9.39 -7.25 -1.64
C LEU A 14 8.83 -8.48 -0.93
N ALA A 15 9.67 -9.20 -0.17
CA ALA A 15 9.23 -10.36 0.60
C ALA A 15 8.28 -9.98 1.75
N LEU A 16 8.57 -8.91 2.49
CA LEU A 16 7.71 -8.44 3.58
C LEU A 16 6.36 -7.92 3.09
N PHE A 17 6.33 -7.34 1.89
CA PHE A 17 5.13 -6.73 1.32
C PHE A 17 4.32 -7.68 0.42
N TRP A 18 4.80 -8.90 0.18
CA TRP A 18 4.10 -9.86 -0.68
C TRP A 18 2.78 -10.32 -0.07
N ASP A 19 2.79 -10.71 1.22
CA ASP A 19 1.58 -11.12 1.95
C ASP A 19 0.56 -9.99 2.07
N ASP A 20 1.04 -8.75 2.21
CA ASP A 20 0.20 -7.54 2.22
C ASP A 20 -0.49 -7.29 0.88
N SER A 21 0.17 -7.64 -0.23
CA SER A 21 -0.34 -7.46 -1.58
C SER A 21 -1.37 -8.53 -1.95
N GLU A 22 -1.17 -9.77 -1.50
CA GLU A 22 -2.05 -10.90 -1.83
C GLU A 22 -3.41 -10.75 -1.13
N ALA A 23 -3.42 -10.28 0.13
CA ALA A 23 -4.64 -9.99 0.88
C ALA A 23 -5.45 -8.80 0.33
N ALA A 24 -4.78 -7.80 -0.25
CA ALA A 24 -5.45 -6.64 -0.85
C ALA A 24 -6.16 -7.00 -2.18
N SER A 25 -5.73 -8.06 -2.86
CA SER A 25 -6.36 -8.54 -4.11
C SER A 25 -7.65 -9.36 -3.92
N GLY A 26 -8.22 -9.36 -2.71
CA GLY A 26 -9.44 -10.11 -2.41
C GLY A 26 -10.62 -9.72 -3.32
N PRO A 27 -11.52 -10.67 -3.66
CA PRO A 27 -12.67 -10.36 -4.49
C PRO A 27 -13.60 -9.36 -3.81
N SER A 28 -14.20 -8.48 -4.61
CA SER A 28 -15.28 -7.62 -4.17
C SER A 28 -16.56 -8.43 -4.02
N GLU A 29 -17.25 -8.28 -2.88
CA GLU A 29 -18.43 -9.08 -2.55
C GLU A 29 -19.69 -8.22 -2.49
N VAL A 30 -20.79 -8.74 -3.06
CA VAL A 30 -22.09 -8.07 -3.09
C VAL A 30 -23.13 -8.93 -2.38
N GLY A 31 -23.89 -8.31 -1.49
CA GLY A 31 -24.96 -9.01 -0.76
C GLY A 31 -26.03 -8.05 -0.24
N ASP A 32 -27.18 -8.57 0.17
CA ASP A 32 -28.24 -7.74 0.73
C ASP A 32 -27.87 -7.25 2.14
N ALA A 33 -28.14 -5.97 2.41
CA ALA A 33 -27.75 -5.33 3.67
C ALA A 33 -28.33 -5.99 4.93
N ARG A 34 -29.56 -6.53 4.84
CA ARG A 34 -30.25 -7.15 5.98
C ARG A 34 -29.88 -8.62 6.12
N SER A 35 -29.90 -9.36 5.03
CA SER A 35 -29.54 -10.78 5.06
C SER A 35 -28.06 -10.97 5.32
N GLY A 36 -27.22 -10.01 4.90
CA GLY A 36 -25.79 -9.89 5.14
C GLY A 36 -24.94 -10.23 3.91
N VAL A 37 -23.80 -9.57 3.78
CA VAL A 37 -22.76 -9.83 2.77
C VAL A 37 -21.78 -10.85 3.35
N SER A 38 -21.54 -11.95 2.65
CA SER A 38 -20.47 -12.89 3.00
C SER A 38 -19.16 -12.36 2.43
N VAL A 39 -18.16 -12.16 3.28
CA VAL A 39 -16.86 -11.62 2.89
C VAL A 39 -15.77 -12.33 3.69
N GLU A 40 -14.66 -12.69 3.06
CA GLU A 40 -13.49 -13.19 3.77
C GLU A 40 -12.73 -12.01 4.38
N LEU A 41 -12.70 -11.95 5.71
CA LEU A 41 -12.01 -10.87 6.42
C LEU A 41 -10.64 -11.30 6.89
N THR A 42 -9.71 -10.35 6.96
CA THR A 42 -8.40 -10.52 7.60
C THR A 42 -8.29 -9.48 8.70
N GLU A 43 -8.03 -9.90 9.94
CA GLU A 43 -7.93 -9.04 11.11
C GLU A 43 -6.92 -7.91 10.90
N GLY A 44 -7.30 -6.69 11.29
CA GLY A 44 -6.47 -5.50 11.15
C GLY A 44 -6.45 -4.90 9.73
N ARG A 45 -7.15 -5.49 8.75
CA ARG A 45 -7.26 -4.93 7.39
C ARG A 45 -8.44 -4.00 7.24
N GLY A 46 -8.24 -2.98 6.41
CA GLY A 46 -9.31 -2.08 5.98
C GLY A 46 -10.19 -2.72 4.90
N TYR A 47 -11.46 -2.36 4.91
CA TYR A 47 -12.44 -2.68 3.87
C TYR A 47 -13.27 -1.44 3.57
N PHE A 48 -13.59 -1.23 2.30
CA PHE A 48 -14.52 -0.20 1.85
C PHE A 48 -15.94 -0.76 1.78
N LEU A 49 -16.90 0.07 2.19
CA LEU A 49 -18.32 -0.21 2.13
C LEU A 49 -18.99 0.78 1.18
N TYR A 50 -19.72 0.23 0.23
CA TYR A 50 -20.52 0.97 -0.72
C TYR A 50 -21.99 0.55 -0.62
N VAL A 51 -22.88 1.50 -0.87
CA VAL A 51 -24.32 1.27 -1.01
C VAL A 51 -24.73 1.57 -2.43
N ARG A 52 -25.83 0.99 -2.89
CA ARG A 52 -26.41 1.34 -4.18
C ARG A 52 -26.72 2.84 -4.26
N ASP A 53 -26.53 3.44 -5.44
CA ASP A 53 -26.88 4.85 -5.67
C ASP A 53 -28.34 5.14 -5.31
N GLY A 54 -28.56 6.26 -4.62
CA GLY A 54 -29.86 6.65 -4.10
C GLY A 54 -30.31 5.93 -2.82
N ALA A 55 -29.57 4.92 -2.34
CA ALA A 55 -29.86 4.29 -1.06
C ALA A 55 -29.47 5.17 0.13
N SER A 56 -30.10 4.91 1.28
CA SER A 56 -29.76 5.57 2.55
C SER A 56 -28.41 5.10 3.09
N THR A 57 -27.69 5.99 3.76
CA THR A 57 -26.44 5.64 4.45
C THR A 57 -26.75 4.69 5.64
N PRO A 58 -25.96 3.62 5.84
CA PRO A 58 -26.18 2.72 6.97
C PRO A 58 -25.93 3.43 8.30
N ARG A 59 -26.71 3.11 9.32
CA ARG A 59 -26.56 3.70 10.67
C ARG A 59 -25.64 2.89 11.58
N SER A 60 -25.61 1.59 11.36
CA SER A 60 -24.79 0.64 12.11
C SER A 60 -24.48 -0.55 11.23
N CYS A 61 -23.30 -1.11 11.38
CA CYS A 61 -22.90 -2.36 10.75
C CYS A 61 -22.36 -3.31 11.83
N THR A 62 -22.55 -4.60 11.61
CA THR A 62 -22.12 -5.66 12.52
C THR A 62 -21.46 -6.76 11.69
N VAL A 63 -20.36 -7.29 12.18
CA VAL A 63 -19.67 -8.45 11.59
C VAL A 63 -19.92 -9.66 12.47
N ARG A 64 -20.19 -10.80 11.83
CA ARG A 64 -20.29 -12.10 12.50
C ARG A 64 -19.37 -13.12 11.85
N VAL A 65 -18.54 -13.79 12.65
CA VAL A 65 -17.68 -14.91 12.25
C VAL A 65 -17.97 -16.08 13.18
N GLY A 66 -18.54 -17.17 12.65
CA GLY A 66 -19.06 -18.26 13.48
C GLY A 66 -20.08 -17.76 14.51
N ASP A 67 -19.78 -17.97 15.80
CA ASP A 67 -20.60 -17.52 16.93
C ASP A 67 -20.20 -16.15 17.47
N ALA A 68 -19.05 -15.62 17.05
CA ALA A 68 -18.58 -14.30 17.46
C ALA A 68 -19.25 -13.22 16.60
N SER A 69 -19.79 -12.17 17.26
CA SER A 69 -20.33 -11.00 16.57
C SER A 69 -19.90 -9.72 17.26
N GLY A 70 -19.58 -8.68 16.48
CA GLY A 70 -19.18 -7.38 17.00
C GLY A 70 -19.61 -6.22 16.11
N PRO A 71 -19.87 -5.03 16.69
CA PRO A 71 -20.16 -3.85 15.91
C PRO A 71 -18.92 -3.41 15.15
N VAL A 72 -19.13 -2.85 13.97
CA VAL A 72 -18.07 -2.31 13.12
C VAL A 72 -18.21 -0.80 13.06
N ARG A 73 -17.09 -0.12 13.31
CA ARG A 73 -17.03 1.34 13.27
C ARG A 73 -16.65 1.79 11.86
N LEU A 74 -17.61 2.40 11.17
CA LEU A 74 -17.35 3.04 9.89
C LEU A 74 -16.57 4.36 10.10
N THR A 75 -15.62 4.61 9.22
CA THR A 75 -14.78 5.82 9.17
C THR A 75 -14.59 6.27 7.73
N THR A 76 -14.25 7.55 7.52
CA THR A 76 -13.95 8.12 6.19
C THR A 76 -12.46 8.41 6.01
N LYS A 77 -11.60 7.91 6.91
CA LYS A 77 -10.15 8.18 6.90
C LYS A 77 -9.49 7.87 5.55
N ASN A 78 -9.96 6.81 4.88
CA ASN A 78 -9.37 6.31 3.64
C ASN A 78 -10.26 6.60 2.41
N SER A 79 -11.20 7.56 2.49
CA SER A 79 -12.09 7.88 1.36
C SER A 79 -11.35 8.40 0.11
N TRP A 80 -10.11 8.87 0.25
CA TRP A 80 -9.28 9.31 -0.87
C TRP A 80 -8.81 8.16 -1.78
N ALA A 81 -8.89 6.93 -1.29
CA ALA A 81 -8.51 5.71 -2.00
C ALA A 81 -9.72 4.85 -2.38
N GLU A 82 -10.93 5.41 -2.30
CA GLU A 82 -12.12 4.73 -2.80
C GLU A 82 -12.02 4.49 -4.31
N SER A 83 -12.56 3.36 -4.75
CA SER A 83 -12.68 3.03 -6.17
C SER A 83 -14.05 3.42 -6.68
N ASP A 84 -14.11 3.90 -7.92
CA ASP A 84 -15.38 4.18 -8.57
C ASP A 84 -16.07 2.86 -8.96
N HIS A 85 -17.30 2.67 -8.48
CA HIS A 85 -18.09 1.47 -8.75
C HIS A 85 -19.42 1.88 -9.36
N GLN A 86 -19.66 1.43 -10.59
CA GLN A 86 -20.88 1.78 -11.32
C GLN A 86 -22.14 1.40 -10.52
N SER A 87 -23.03 2.38 -10.30
CA SER A 87 -24.28 2.24 -9.51
C SER A 87 -24.08 2.10 -7.99
N TYR A 88 -22.89 2.37 -7.47
CA TYR A 88 -22.57 2.31 -6.05
C TYR A 88 -21.90 3.60 -5.59
N ARG A 89 -22.25 4.04 -4.39
CA ARG A 89 -21.66 5.19 -3.71
C ARG A 89 -20.96 4.72 -2.44
N TYR A 90 -19.74 5.21 -2.23
CA TYR A 90 -19.01 5.01 -1.00
C TYR A 90 -19.75 5.60 0.20
N VAL A 91 -19.74 4.88 1.31
CA VAL A 91 -20.34 5.34 2.58
C VAL A 91 -19.39 5.28 3.76
N GLY A 92 -18.28 4.56 3.65
CA GLY A 92 -17.29 4.45 4.70
C GLY A 92 -16.35 3.29 4.49
N SER A 93 -15.34 3.26 5.35
CA SER A 93 -14.35 2.20 5.49
C SER A 93 -14.40 1.65 6.90
N PHE A 94 -13.96 0.41 7.10
CA PHE A 94 -13.82 -0.17 8.42
C PHE A 94 -12.62 -1.10 8.51
N GLU A 95 -12.13 -1.30 9.73
CA GLU A 95 -11.10 -2.29 10.03
C GLU A 95 -11.76 -3.59 10.48
N ALA A 96 -11.36 -4.71 9.88
CA ALA A 96 -11.86 -6.02 10.24
C ALA A 96 -11.38 -6.41 11.64
N PRO A 97 -12.31 -6.68 12.58
CA PRO A 97 -11.94 -7.01 13.96
C PRO A 97 -11.47 -8.45 14.14
N VAL A 98 -11.67 -9.31 13.13
CA VAL A 98 -11.38 -10.75 13.16
C VAL A 98 -11.06 -11.25 11.75
N SER A 99 -10.32 -12.36 11.67
CA SER A 99 -10.05 -13.08 10.42
C SER A 99 -11.06 -14.20 10.17
N GLY A 100 -11.31 -14.52 8.90
CA GLY A 100 -12.11 -15.65 8.43
C GLY A 100 -13.38 -15.24 7.67
N GLN A 101 -14.14 -16.25 7.25
CA GLN A 101 -15.41 -16.07 6.54
C GLN A 101 -16.43 -15.38 7.45
N ALA A 102 -16.69 -14.11 7.14
CA ALA A 102 -17.53 -13.24 7.92
C ALA A 102 -18.83 -12.90 7.20
N LYS A 103 -19.83 -12.52 7.99
CA LYS A 103 -21.08 -11.96 7.50
C LYS A 103 -21.25 -10.54 8.00
N LEU A 104 -21.21 -9.56 7.08
CA LEU A 104 -21.44 -8.16 7.37
C LEU A 104 -22.93 -7.82 7.18
N THR A 105 -23.59 -7.33 8.23
CA THR A 105 -24.96 -6.83 8.16
C THR A 105 -24.99 -5.36 8.50
N CYS A 106 -25.79 -4.57 7.78
CA CYS A 106 -25.92 -3.14 8.08
C CYS A 106 -27.39 -2.73 8.19
N GLY A 107 -27.69 -1.97 9.24
CA GLY A 107 -29.02 -1.44 9.53
C GLY A 107 -29.23 -0.05 8.92
N GLY A 108 -30.50 0.28 8.62
CA GLY A 108 -30.89 1.60 8.14
C GLY A 108 -30.67 1.85 6.64
N VAL A 109 -30.26 0.82 5.91
CA VAL A 109 -30.12 0.81 4.45
C VAL A 109 -30.96 -0.33 3.85
N SER A 110 -31.51 -0.10 2.67
CA SER A 110 -32.24 -1.10 1.89
C SER A 110 -31.52 -1.36 0.58
N GLY A 111 -31.42 -2.63 0.19
CA GLY A 111 -30.78 -3.04 -1.06
C GLY A 111 -29.38 -3.60 -0.86
N PRO A 112 -28.68 -3.87 -1.97
CA PRO A 112 -27.37 -4.51 -1.94
C PRO A 112 -26.30 -3.55 -1.43
N LEU A 113 -25.40 -4.12 -0.65
CA LEU A 113 -24.12 -3.55 -0.25
C LEU A 113 -23.03 -4.19 -1.10
N LEU A 114 -22.00 -3.39 -1.36
CA LEU A 114 -20.76 -3.84 -1.96
C LEU A 114 -19.65 -3.63 -0.92
N VAL A 115 -18.87 -4.66 -0.66
CA VAL A 115 -17.71 -4.62 0.22
C VAL A 115 -16.48 -4.96 -0.60
N THR A 116 -15.46 -4.12 -0.51
CA THR A 116 -14.18 -4.35 -1.20
C THR A 116 -13.04 -4.26 -0.19
N PRO A 117 -11.93 -4.97 -0.41
CA PRO A 117 -10.70 -4.70 0.32
C PRO A 117 -10.27 -3.22 0.18
N ASP A 118 -9.58 -2.70 1.19
CA ASP A 118 -9.00 -1.36 1.15
C ASP A 118 -7.66 -1.37 0.40
N ASP A 119 -7.66 -0.78 -0.80
CA ASP A 119 -6.51 -0.70 -1.69
C ASP A 119 -5.46 0.35 -1.27
N THR A 120 -5.62 1.05 -0.14
CA THR A 120 -4.62 2.04 0.34
C THR A 120 -3.23 1.43 0.48
N ILE A 121 -3.14 0.14 0.81
CA ILE A 121 -1.87 -0.60 0.90
C ILE A 121 -1.13 -0.55 -0.43
N HIS A 122 -1.80 -0.73 -1.57
CA HIS A 122 -1.18 -0.64 -2.89
C HIS A 122 -0.63 0.76 -3.18
N ALA A 123 -1.31 1.81 -2.73
CA ALA A 123 -0.82 3.18 -2.85
C ALA A 123 0.44 3.43 -2.00
N TYR A 124 0.45 2.95 -0.75
CA TYR A 124 1.64 3.04 0.12
C TYR A 124 2.82 2.24 -0.43
N LEU A 125 2.55 1.04 -0.98
CA LEU A 125 3.54 0.20 -1.66
C LEU A 125 4.12 0.91 -2.88
N GLY A 126 3.24 1.43 -3.76
CA GLY A 126 3.65 2.16 -4.96
C GLY A 126 4.50 3.38 -4.62
N LEU A 127 4.11 4.16 -3.60
CA LEU A 127 4.92 5.29 -3.11
C LEU A 127 6.28 4.83 -2.59
N SER A 128 6.31 3.75 -1.81
CA SER A 128 7.55 3.19 -1.25
C SER A 128 8.51 2.76 -2.37
N VAL A 129 7.99 2.09 -3.40
CA VAL A 129 8.77 1.69 -4.59
C VAL A 129 9.29 2.91 -5.33
N LEU A 130 8.46 3.95 -5.52
CA LEU A 130 8.87 5.18 -6.20
C LEU A 130 10.01 5.89 -5.45
N VAL A 131 9.91 6.00 -4.12
CA VAL A 131 10.97 6.55 -3.27
C VAL A 131 12.24 5.70 -3.38
N ALA A 132 12.12 4.36 -3.38
CA ALA A 132 13.26 3.47 -3.54
C ALA A 132 13.97 3.67 -4.90
N VAL A 133 13.20 3.82 -5.98
CA VAL A 133 13.75 4.12 -7.32
C VAL A 133 14.48 5.47 -7.32
N LEU A 134 13.87 6.51 -6.75
CA LEU A 134 14.48 7.84 -6.65
C LEU A 134 15.82 7.79 -5.90
N LEU A 135 15.87 7.12 -4.76
CA LEU A 135 17.10 6.94 -3.98
C LEU A 135 18.15 6.15 -4.75
N GLY A 136 17.74 5.12 -5.51
CA GLY A 136 18.63 4.35 -6.39
C GLY A 136 19.28 5.22 -7.47
N VAL A 137 18.49 6.08 -8.14
CA VAL A 137 19.00 7.02 -9.15
C VAL A 137 20.00 8.00 -8.54
N LEU A 138 19.68 8.59 -7.38
CA LEU A 138 20.59 9.51 -6.68
C LEU A 138 21.91 8.83 -6.29
N ALA A 139 21.86 7.57 -5.84
CA ALA A 139 23.06 6.80 -5.51
C ALA A 139 23.95 6.55 -6.75
N ILE A 140 23.37 6.26 -7.91
CA ILE A 140 24.11 6.10 -9.18
C ILE A 140 24.80 7.42 -9.56
N LEU A 141 24.07 8.54 -9.51
CA LEU A 141 24.63 9.86 -9.82
C LEU A 141 25.78 10.23 -8.88
N ALA A 142 25.61 10.01 -7.58
CA ALA A 142 26.66 10.24 -6.59
C ALA A 142 27.90 9.36 -6.87
N PHE A 143 27.70 8.10 -7.25
CA PHE A 143 28.78 7.19 -7.61
C PHE A 143 29.56 7.66 -8.85
N VAL A 144 28.85 8.06 -9.92
CA VAL A 144 29.47 8.63 -11.13
C VAL A 144 30.26 9.89 -10.80
N PHE A 145 29.67 10.81 -10.02
CA PHE A 145 30.35 12.01 -9.57
C PHE A 145 31.64 11.71 -8.79
N LEU A 146 31.61 10.74 -7.89
CA LEU A 146 32.79 10.30 -7.14
C LEU A 146 33.87 9.69 -8.05
N LEU A 147 33.49 8.91 -9.07
CA LEU A 147 34.45 8.38 -10.04
C LEU A 147 35.10 9.50 -10.87
N VAL A 148 34.32 10.46 -11.36
CA VAL A 148 34.84 11.62 -12.10
C VAL A 148 35.77 12.44 -11.22
N ARG A 149 35.35 12.77 -10.00
CA ARG A 149 36.18 13.51 -9.03
C ARG A 149 37.47 12.78 -8.71
N ARG A 150 37.41 11.46 -8.48
CA ARG A 150 38.58 10.63 -8.23
C ARG A 150 39.51 10.56 -9.44
N GLY A 151 38.96 10.48 -10.65
CA GLY A 151 39.71 10.54 -11.89
C GLY A 151 40.44 11.87 -12.05
N ASN A 152 39.77 12.98 -11.80
CA ASN A 152 40.36 14.32 -11.88
C ASN A 152 41.45 14.53 -10.81
N ALA A 153 41.23 14.06 -9.58
CA ALA A 153 42.26 14.11 -8.53
C ALA A 153 43.51 13.29 -8.89
N ARG A 154 43.33 12.13 -9.53
CA ARG A 154 44.44 11.29 -10.03
C ARG A 154 45.19 11.96 -11.19
N ARG A 155 44.50 12.65 -12.08
CA ARG A 155 45.14 13.40 -13.17
C ARG A 155 45.90 14.62 -12.66
N ALA A 156 45.32 15.37 -11.72
CA ALA A 156 45.94 16.56 -11.13
C ALA A 156 47.23 16.21 -10.35
N SER A 157 47.24 15.08 -9.63
CA SER A 157 48.45 14.59 -8.94
C SER A 157 49.53 14.11 -9.92
N ALA A 158 49.16 13.45 -11.02
CA ALA A 158 50.11 13.03 -12.06
C ALA A 158 50.76 14.22 -12.80
N SER A 159 50.03 15.31 -13.01
CA SER A 159 50.57 16.55 -13.59
C SER A 159 51.41 17.38 -12.60
N ALA A 160 51.21 17.20 -11.30
CA ALA A 160 52.03 17.84 -10.26
C ALA A 160 53.37 17.09 -10.00
N SER A 161 53.50 15.85 -10.47
CA SER A 161 54.68 15.00 -10.26
C SER A 161 55.72 15.05 -11.39
N VAL A 162 55.69 16.03 -12.29
CA VAL A 162 56.82 16.28 -13.20
C VAL A 162 57.96 16.90 -12.38
N PRO A 163 59.07 16.20 -12.11
CA PRO A 163 60.21 16.79 -11.43
C PRO A 163 60.80 17.82 -12.38
N GLY A 164 60.80 19.10 -11.99
CA GLY A 164 61.60 20.11 -12.67
C GLY A 164 63.06 19.65 -12.71
N PRO A 165 63.79 19.85 -13.82
CA PRO A 165 65.18 19.45 -13.90
C PRO A 165 65.96 20.29 -12.88
N TYR A 166 66.58 19.63 -11.91
CA TYR A 166 67.36 20.30 -10.86
C TYR A 166 68.46 21.19 -11.47
N PRO A 167 68.76 22.35 -10.86
CA PRO A 167 69.94 23.13 -11.18
C PRO A 167 71.15 22.52 -10.46
N TYR A 168 72.16 22.14 -11.24
CA TYR A 168 73.56 22.10 -10.79
C TYR A 168 74.35 23.07 -11.67
#